data_AF-A0A2N2LUD1-F1
#
_entry.id   AF-A0A2N2LUD1-F1
#
_cell.length_a   1.000
_cell.length_b   1.000
_cell.length_c   1.000
_cell.angle_alpha   90.00
_cell.angle_beta   90.00
_cell.angle_gamma   90.00
#
_symmetry.space_group_name_H-M   'P 1'
#
loop_
_entity.id
_entity.type
_entity.pdbx_description
1 polymer ?
#
loop_
_entity_poly.entity_id
_entity_poly.type
_entity_poly.pdbx_seq_one_letter_code
_entity_poly.pdbx_strand_id
1 'polypeptide(L)'
;MTEIQIDINEVMRNTRRYWYIDGIPEIAGGIIIIAIALSYMLIYQIENQMTKNLLLGFGQPALILLTSFFAGKLVTMCKQKITYPRTGLIKFRKGKTNKQIQRIFLVILIAAAVSAFVSFFASMISERFLPVLGSFFLGAYSWYLGYFNGVRRFYIVAGSIVIFGGIISWLNLGGGYPYIILLIGIGLIWIVAGGWTLASYLRQTQPISEEI
;
A
#
# COMPACT_ATOMS: atom_id res chain seq x y z
N MET A 1 -27.71 36.48 -3.07
CA MET A 1 -26.88 35.59 -2.24
C MET A 1 -26.77 34.27 -2.98
N THR A 2 -25.61 33.94 -3.55
CA THR A 2 -25.36 32.65 -4.19
C THR A 2 -25.20 31.59 -3.11
N GLU A 3 -26.15 30.66 -3.01
CA GLU A 3 -25.97 29.46 -2.19
C GLU A 3 -24.73 28.71 -2.70
N ILE A 4 -23.70 28.65 -1.87
CA ILE A 4 -22.53 27.81 -2.14
C ILE A 4 -22.99 26.37 -1.94
N GLN A 5 -23.34 25.69 -3.03
CA GLN A 5 -23.66 24.27 -3.01
C GLN A 5 -22.38 23.49 -2.70
N ILE A 6 -22.21 23.09 -1.43
CA ILE A 6 -21.06 22.31 -0.99
C ILE A 6 -21.22 20.88 -1.52
N ASP A 7 -20.39 20.48 -2.49
CA ASP A 7 -20.31 19.09 -2.91
C ASP A 7 -19.63 18.25 -1.82
N ILE A 8 -20.43 17.45 -1.12
CA ILE A 8 -19.98 16.55 -0.05
C ILE A 8 -18.87 15.60 -0.55
N ASN A 9 -18.94 15.14 -1.81
CA ASN A 9 -17.94 14.23 -2.36
C ASN A 9 -16.59 14.90 -2.52
N GLU A 10 -16.56 16.17 -2.92
CA GLU A 10 -15.35 16.95 -3.04
C GLU A 10 -14.70 17.21 -1.68
N VAL A 11 -15.49 17.58 -0.66
CA VAL A 11 -15.02 17.77 0.72
C VAL A 11 -14.44 16.46 1.29
N MET A 12 -15.12 15.32 1.06
CA MET A 12 -14.62 14.01 1.48
C MET A 12 -13.31 13.65 0.79
N ARG A 13 -13.20 13.91 -0.52
CA ARG A 13 -11.97 13.66 -1.30
C ARG A 13 -10.81 14.52 -0.80
N ASN A 14 -11.05 15.80 -0.52
CA ASN A 14 -10.03 16.72 0.02
C ASN A 14 -9.55 16.28 1.40
N THR A 15 -10.45 15.79 2.25
CA THR A 15 -10.10 15.27 3.58
C THR A 15 -9.21 14.02 3.47
N ARG A 16 -9.52 13.10 2.55
CA ARG A 16 -8.68 11.92 2.31
C ARG A 16 -7.32 12.28 1.72
N ARG A 17 -7.30 13.25 0.79
CA ARG A 17 -6.07 13.76 0.19
C ARG A 17 -5.10 14.29 1.24
N TYR A 18 -5.61 14.93 2.29
CA TYR A 18 -4.80 15.44 3.39
C TYR A 18 -4.01 14.34 4.10
N TRP A 19 -4.55 13.12 4.18
CA TRP A 19 -3.81 11.98 4.75
C TRP A 19 -2.53 11.66 3.98
N TYR A 20 -2.48 11.99 2.70
CA TYR A 20 -1.33 11.69 1.85
C TYR A 20 -0.48 12.94 1.57
N ILE A 21 -0.74 14.09 2.20
CA ILE A 21 -0.04 15.33 1.82
C ILE A 21 1.48 15.26 2.04
N ASP A 22 1.93 14.49 3.03
CA ASP A 22 3.31 14.43 3.51
C ASP A 22 4.10 13.22 2.99
N GLY A 23 3.48 12.26 2.30
CA GLY A 23 4.16 11.07 1.78
C GLY A 23 4.55 10.01 2.83
N ILE A 24 4.27 10.24 4.12
CA ILE A 24 4.61 9.30 5.21
C ILE A 24 3.87 7.96 5.07
N PRO A 25 2.56 7.93 4.75
CA PRO A 25 1.86 6.66 4.53
C PRO A 25 2.45 5.83 3.40
N GLU A 26 2.92 6.46 2.32
CA GLU A 26 3.54 5.79 1.19
C GLU A 26 4.86 5.12 1.58
N ILE A 27 5.71 5.83 2.35
CA ILE A 27 6.96 5.26 2.89
C ILE A 27 6.64 4.03 3.76
N ALA A 28 5.67 4.16 4.67
CA ALA A 28 5.28 3.05 5.55
C ALA A 28 4.72 1.86 4.76
N GLY A 29 3.88 2.12 3.74
CA GLY A 29 3.37 1.09 2.84
C GLY A 29 4.50 0.37 2.10
N GLY A 30 5.46 1.12 1.55
CA GLY A 30 6.62 0.54 0.89
C GLY A 30 7.51 -0.30 1.82
N ILE A 31 7.72 0.14 3.07
CA ILE A 31 8.44 -0.64 4.09
C ILE A 31 7.70 -1.96 4.39
N ILE A 32 6.37 -1.95 4.53
CA ILE A 32 5.59 -3.17 4.73
C ILE A 32 5.78 -4.13 3.55
N ILE A 33 5.70 -3.63 2.32
CA ILE A 33 5.86 -4.45 1.11
C ILE A 33 7.27 -5.08 1.06
N ILE A 34 8.31 -4.32 1.39
CA ILE A 34 9.68 -4.86 1.47
C ILE A 34 9.79 -5.91 2.58
N ALA A 35 9.20 -5.67 3.75
CA ALA A 35 9.21 -6.64 4.85
C ALA A 35 8.55 -7.98 4.45
N ILE A 36 7.46 -7.92 3.68
CA ILE A 36 6.80 -9.09 3.09
C ILE A 36 7.74 -9.77 2.08
N ALA A 37 8.40 -9.01 1.21
CA ALA A 37 9.34 -9.59 0.25
C ALA A 37 10.52 -10.31 0.93
N LEU A 38 11.08 -9.71 1.98
CA LEU A 38 12.16 -10.28 2.77
C LEU A 38 11.69 -11.54 3.51
N SER A 39 10.46 -11.58 4.01
CA SER A 39 9.93 -12.80 4.62
C SER A 39 9.77 -13.93 3.62
N TYR A 40 9.33 -13.66 2.38
CA TYR A 40 9.32 -14.65 1.31
C TYR A 40 10.73 -15.15 1.00
N MET A 41 11.72 -14.27 0.96
CA MET A 41 13.12 -14.64 0.75
C MET A 41 13.64 -15.57 1.84
N LEU A 42 13.34 -15.29 3.11
CA LEU A 42 13.72 -16.15 4.24
C LEU A 42 13.01 -17.51 4.19
N ILE A 43 11.71 -17.53 3.89
CA ILE A 43 10.93 -18.77 3.79
C ILE A 43 11.41 -19.65 2.62
N TYR A 44 11.91 -19.04 1.54
CA TYR A 44 12.45 -19.77 0.40
C TYR A 44 13.68 -20.61 0.76
N GLN A 45 14.44 -20.21 1.78
CA GLN A 45 15.63 -20.92 2.27
C GLN A 45 15.30 -22.11 3.19
N ILE A 46 14.03 -22.28 3.59
CA ILE A 46 13.61 -23.36 4.49
C ILE A 46 13.42 -24.65 3.69
N GLU A 47 14.20 -25.68 4.01
CA GLU A 47 14.11 -27.00 3.38
C GLU A 47 12.89 -27.80 3.84
N ASN A 48 12.46 -27.63 5.11
CA ASN A 48 11.32 -28.35 5.65
C ASN A 48 10.00 -27.87 5.02
N GLN A 49 9.39 -28.73 4.20
CA GLN A 49 8.16 -28.41 3.46
C GLN A 49 6.96 -28.11 4.37
N MET A 50 6.84 -28.79 5.52
CA MET A 50 5.75 -28.55 6.47
C MET A 50 5.87 -27.16 7.09
N THR A 51 7.06 -26.78 7.56
CA THR A 51 7.33 -25.45 8.13
C THR A 51 7.14 -24.37 7.07
N LYS A 52 7.61 -24.60 5.84
CA LYS A 52 7.43 -23.69 4.71
C LYS A 52 5.95 -23.43 4.42
N ASN A 53 5.14 -24.48 4.31
CA ASN A 53 3.71 -24.34 4.06
C ASN A 53 2.97 -23.64 5.21
N LEU A 54 3.32 -23.92 6.46
CA LEU A 54 2.74 -23.23 7.62
C LEU A 54 3.08 -21.74 7.63
N LEU A 55 4.32 -21.38 7.32
CA LEU A 55 4.75 -19.97 7.25
C LEU A 55 4.13 -19.24 6.06
N LEU A 56 3.99 -19.88 4.91
CA LEU A 56 3.30 -19.30 3.75
C LEU A 56 1.79 -19.14 4.01
N GLY A 57 1.14 -20.15 4.60
CA GLY A 57 -0.30 -20.15 4.84
C GLY A 57 -0.74 -19.24 5.99
N PHE A 58 -0.05 -19.28 7.12
CA PHE A 58 -0.43 -18.53 8.33
C PHE A 58 0.56 -17.42 8.68
N GLY A 59 1.86 -17.64 8.45
CA GLY A 59 2.89 -16.65 8.75
C GLY A 59 2.76 -15.37 7.92
N GLN A 60 2.46 -15.48 6.62
CA GLN A 60 2.31 -14.32 5.74
C GLN A 60 1.11 -13.43 6.12
N PRO A 61 -0.13 -13.95 6.29
CA PRO A 61 -1.24 -13.14 6.80
C PRO A 61 -0.95 -12.52 8.17
N ALA A 62 -0.37 -13.28 9.10
CA ALA A 62 0.00 -12.78 10.42
C ALA A 62 1.00 -11.62 10.33
N LEU A 63 2.01 -11.76 9.48
CA LEU A 63 3.00 -10.71 9.22
C LEU A 63 2.34 -9.45 8.63
N ILE A 64 1.45 -9.60 7.64
CA ILE A 64 0.73 -8.48 7.03
C ILE A 64 -0.10 -7.73 8.08
N LEU A 65 -0.84 -8.45 8.93
CA LEU A 65 -1.65 -7.85 9.99
C LEU A 65 -0.78 -7.13 11.03
N LEU A 66 0.30 -7.78 11.46
CA LEU A 66 1.21 -7.24 12.46
C LEU A 66 1.91 -5.98 11.93
N THR A 67 2.52 -6.06 10.75
CA THR A 67 3.22 -4.93 10.12
C THR A 67 2.25 -3.78 9.82
N SER A 68 1.03 -4.04 9.37
CA SER A 68 0.00 -3.02 9.16
C SER A 68 -0.40 -2.31 10.46
N PHE A 69 -0.55 -3.06 11.55
CA PHE A 69 -0.88 -2.51 12.86
C PHE A 69 0.23 -1.59 13.38
N PHE A 70 1.48 -2.03 13.31
CA PHE A 70 2.63 -1.24 13.74
C PHE A 70 2.86 -0.03 12.83
N ALA A 71 2.74 -0.19 11.51
CA ALA A 71 2.86 0.90 10.55
C ALA A 71 1.82 2.00 10.81
N GLY A 72 0.58 1.65 11.11
CA GLY A 72 -0.45 2.63 11.46
C GLY A 72 -0.08 3.49 12.68
N LYS A 73 0.51 2.86 13.71
CA LYS A 73 1.04 3.57 14.89
C LYS A 73 2.24 4.44 14.53
N LEU A 74 3.21 3.90 13.80
CA LEU A 74 4.42 4.62 13.38
C LEU A 74 4.09 5.83 12.51
N VAL A 75 3.20 5.69 11.53
CA VAL A 75 2.72 6.80 10.71
C VAL A 75 2.11 7.88 11.59
N THR A 76 1.28 7.51 12.55
CA THR A 76 0.66 8.48 13.47
C THR A 76 1.71 9.21 14.32
N MET A 77 2.69 8.49 14.86
CA MET A 77 3.79 9.07 15.64
C MET A 77 4.67 9.99 14.80
N CYS A 78 5.06 9.57 13.59
CA CYS A 78 5.84 10.39 12.66
C CYS A 78 5.08 11.66 12.28
N LYS A 79 3.78 11.55 11.99
CA LYS A 79 2.94 12.72 11.70
C LYS A 79 2.82 13.68 12.88
N GLN A 80 2.72 13.17 14.10
CA GLN A 80 2.70 14.01 15.31
C GLN A 80 3.98 14.83 15.48
N LYS A 81 5.13 14.25 15.13
CA LYS A 81 6.42 14.92 15.26
C LYS A 81 6.76 15.82 14.07
N ILE A 82 6.36 15.43 12.86
CA ILE A 82 6.82 16.06 11.61
C ILE A 82 5.71 16.91 10.98
N THR A 83 4.54 16.32 10.73
CA THR A 83 3.51 16.94 9.90
C THR A 83 2.62 17.90 10.71
N TYR A 84 2.12 17.46 11.86
CA TYR A 84 1.12 18.20 12.65
C TYR A 84 1.60 19.55 13.20
N PRO A 85 2.89 19.76 13.58
CA PRO A 85 3.37 21.08 13.97
C PRO A 85 3.33 22.12 12.83
N ARG A 86 3.26 21.68 11.57
CA ARG A 86 3.27 22.57 10.39
C ARG A 86 1.87 22.89 9.86
N THR A 87 0.92 21.98 9.98
CA THR A 87 -0.41 22.11 9.37
C THR A 87 -1.58 21.99 10.35
N GLY A 88 -1.29 21.77 11.63
CA GLY A 88 -2.32 21.58 12.65
C GLY A 88 -2.95 20.18 12.65
N LEU A 89 -3.45 19.79 13.83
CA LEU A 89 -4.08 18.49 14.05
C LEU A 89 -5.60 18.57 13.87
N ILE A 90 -6.14 17.98 12.81
CA ILE A 90 -7.58 17.80 12.66
C ILE A 90 -7.97 16.42 13.20
N LYS A 91 -8.49 16.36 14.43
CA LYS A 91 -9.06 15.12 14.98
C LYS A 91 -10.52 14.97 14.53
N PHE A 92 -10.76 14.07 13.58
CA PHE A 92 -12.12 13.69 13.21
C PHE A 92 -12.74 12.73 14.22
N ARG A 93 -14.02 12.92 14.54
CA ARG A 93 -14.78 12.05 15.42
C ARG A 93 -14.94 10.68 14.75
N LYS A 94 -14.45 9.61 15.38
CA LYS A 94 -14.66 8.23 14.88
C LYS A 94 -16.16 7.92 14.90
N GLY A 95 -16.74 7.65 13.74
CA GLY A 95 -18.12 7.17 13.66
C GLY A 95 -18.26 5.79 14.30
N LYS A 96 -19.31 5.59 15.12
CA LYS A 96 -19.69 4.26 15.62
C LYS A 96 -20.32 3.47 14.48
N THR A 97 -19.53 2.72 13.71
CA THR A 97 -20.09 1.85 12.66
C THR A 97 -20.25 0.42 13.13
N ASN A 98 -21.51 0.02 13.35
CA ASN A 98 -21.95 -1.36 13.60
C ASN A 98 -21.83 -2.29 12.35
N LYS A 99 -21.15 -1.84 11.28
CA LYS A 99 -20.99 -2.56 10.00
C LYS A 99 -19.61 -3.23 9.84
N GLN A 100 -18.80 -3.29 10.91
CA GLN A 100 -17.47 -3.88 10.84
C GLN A 100 -17.51 -5.38 10.51
N ILE A 101 -18.43 -6.13 11.14
CA ILE A 101 -18.59 -7.57 10.87
C ILE A 101 -19.01 -7.84 9.42
N GLN A 102 -19.95 -7.06 8.87
CA GLN A 102 -20.35 -7.18 7.46
C GLN A 102 -19.18 -6.94 6.51
N ARG A 103 -18.31 -5.96 6.80
CA ARG A 103 -17.10 -5.71 6.01
C ARG A 103 -16.09 -6.84 6.12
N ILE A 104 -15.89 -7.39 7.33
CA ILE A 104 -14.99 -8.54 7.53
C ILE A 104 -15.49 -9.73 6.71
N PHE A 105 -16.78 -10.05 6.77
CA PHE A 105 -17.36 -11.15 6.02
C PHE A 105 -17.19 -10.96 4.50
N LEU A 106 -17.44 -9.75 4.00
CA LEU A 106 -17.25 -9.42 2.59
C LEU A 106 -15.78 -9.54 2.15
N VAL A 107 -14.83 -9.11 2.98
CA VAL A 107 -13.39 -9.29 2.70
C VAL A 107 -13.00 -10.77 2.68
N ILE A 108 -13.50 -11.59 3.60
CA ILE A 108 -13.24 -13.04 3.63
C ILE A 108 -13.80 -13.68 2.35
N LEU A 109 -15.02 -13.33 1.95
CA LEU A 109 -15.68 -13.88 0.77
C LEU A 109 -14.91 -13.52 -0.52
N ILE A 110 -14.49 -12.26 -0.65
CA ILE A 110 -13.65 -11.83 -1.78
C ILE A 110 -12.30 -12.55 -1.77
N ALA A 111 -11.64 -12.66 -0.62
CA ALA A 111 -10.35 -13.35 -0.51
C ALA A 111 -10.46 -14.83 -0.90
N ALA A 112 -11.53 -15.51 -0.47
CA ALA A 112 -11.81 -16.89 -0.84
C ALA A 112 -12.06 -17.03 -2.35
N ALA A 113 -12.88 -16.15 -2.94
CA ALA A 113 -13.16 -16.16 -4.37
C ALA A 113 -11.89 -15.91 -5.21
N VAL A 114 -11.07 -14.93 -4.83
CA VAL A 114 -9.78 -14.63 -5.49
C VAL A 114 -8.83 -15.82 -5.36
N SER A 115 -8.72 -16.42 -4.17
CA SER A 115 -7.85 -17.59 -3.96
C SER A 115 -8.27 -18.79 -4.81
N ALA A 116 -9.57 -19.08 -4.90
CA ALA A 116 -10.11 -20.13 -5.75
C ALA A 116 -9.85 -19.85 -7.24
N PHE A 117 -10.07 -18.61 -7.68
CA PHE A 117 -9.82 -18.17 -9.04
C PHE A 117 -8.34 -18.31 -9.41
N VAL A 118 -7.43 -17.78 -8.57
CA VAL A 118 -5.99 -17.88 -8.80
C VAL A 118 -5.54 -19.34 -8.83
N SER A 119 -6.01 -20.17 -7.90
CA SER A 119 -5.64 -21.59 -7.87
C SER A 119 -6.09 -22.34 -9.13
N PHE A 120 -7.24 -21.96 -9.70
CA PHE A 120 -7.76 -22.56 -10.93
C PHE A 120 -6.96 -22.14 -12.18
N PHE A 121 -6.60 -20.85 -12.28
CA PHE A 121 -5.93 -20.31 -13.47
C PHE A 121 -4.40 -20.32 -13.40
N ALA A 122 -3.80 -20.46 -12.22
CA ALA A 122 -2.34 -20.46 -12.05
C ALA A 122 -1.65 -21.60 -12.82
N SER A 123 -2.30 -22.75 -12.97
CA SER A 123 -1.78 -23.88 -13.75
C SER A 123 -1.83 -23.64 -15.27
N MET A 124 -2.64 -22.69 -15.74
CA MET A 124 -2.82 -22.37 -17.16
C MET A 124 -1.89 -21.25 -17.63
N ILE A 125 -1.30 -20.49 -16.70
CA ILE A 125 -0.47 -19.32 -17.00
C ILE A 125 0.99 -19.68 -16.75
N SER A 126 1.85 -19.46 -17.75
CA SER A 126 3.30 -19.62 -17.57
C SER A 126 3.80 -18.71 -16.44
N GLU A 127 4.65 -19.25 -15.57
CA GLU A 127 5.24 -18.53 -14.43
C GLU A 127 5.86 -17.18 -14.82
N ARG A 128 6.36 -17.06 -16.06
CA ARG A 128 6.93 -15.82 -16.60
C ARG A 128 5.97 -14.64 -16.57
N PHE A 129 4.66 -14.88 -16.66
CA PHE A 129 3.64 -13.83 -16.73
C PHE A 129 3.10 -13.43 -15.35
N LEU A 130 3.42 -14.19 -14.29
CA LEU A 130 2.98 -13.88 -12.94
C LEU A 130 3.43 -12.48 -12.48
N PRO A 131 4.67 -12.01 -12.75
CA PRO A 131 5.09 -10.66 -12.37
C PRO A 131 4.29 -9.55 -13.06
N VAL A 132 4.02 -9.70 -14.38
CA VAL A 132 3.19 -8.75 -15.14
C VAL A 132 1.78 -8.72 -14.56
N LEU A 133 1.18 -9.88 -14.34
CA LEU A 133 -0.17 -9.98 -13.79
C LEU A 133 -0.25 -9.34 -12.39
N GLY A 134 0.69 -9.67 -11.51
CA GLY A 134 0.77 -9.09 -10.17
C GLY A 134 0.97 -7.57 -10.20
N SER A 135 1.86 -7.09 -11.07
CA SER A 135 2.09 -5.66 -11.25
C SER A 135 0.89 -4.93 -11.83
N PHE A 136 0.10 -5.57 -12.69
CA PHE A 136 -1.12 -5.00 -13.23
C PHE A 136 -2.17 -4.80 -12.14
N PHE A 137 -2.42 -5.81 -11.29
CA PHE A 137 -3.36 -5.68 -10.17
C PHE A 137 -2.88 -4.65 -9.13
N LEU A 138 -1.60 -4.65 -8.79
CA LEU A 138 -1.04 -3.67 -7.85
C LEU A 138 -1.02 -2.26 -8.43
N GLY A 139 -0.75 -2.13 -9.74
CA GLY A 139 -0.85 -0.87 -10.48
C GLY A 139 -2.28 -0.36 -10.52
N ALA A 140 -3.26 -1.22 -10.82
CA ALA A 140 -4.68 -0.87 -10.78
C ALA A 140 -5.13 -0.46 -9.37
N TYR A 141 -4.63 -1.13 -8.33
CA TYR A 141 -4.86 -0.74 -6.94
C TYR A 141 -4.26 0.65 -6.62
N SER A 142 -3.02 0.91 -7.02
CA SER A 142 -2.39 2.23 -6.88
C SER A 142 -3.17 3.31 -7.66
N TRP A 143 -3.60 3.03 -8.89
CA TRP A 143 -4.47 3.94 -9.66
C TRP A 143 -5.75 4.23 -8.89
N TYR A 144 -6.43 3.20 -8.39
CA TYR A 144 -7.66 3.33 -7.61
C TYR A 144 -7.45 4.21 -6.37
N LEU A 145 -6.32 4.05 -5.66
CA LEU A 145 -5.95 4.94 -4.55
C LEU A 145 -5.78 6.39 -5.01
N GLY A 146 -5.18 6.63 -6.17
CA GLY A 146 -5.06 7.95 -6.78
C GLY A 146 -6.41 8.59 -7.08
N TYR A 147 -7.31 7.84 -7.70
CA TYR A 147 -8.67 8.28 -8.03
C TYR A 147 -9.50 8.57 -6.78
N PHE A 148 -9.55 7.63 -5.84
CA PHE A 148 -10.40 7.71 -4.66
C PHE A 148 -9.94 8.75 -3.63
N ASN A 149 -8.61 8.96 -3.51
CA ASN A 149 -8.05 9.94 -2.58
C ASN A 149 -7.71 11.28 -3.25
N GLY A 150 -7.89 11.41 -4.57
CA GLY A 150 -7.61 12.67 -5.29
C GLY A 150 -6.12 13.02 -5.35
N VAL A 151 -5.24 12.03 -5.37
CA VAL A 151 -3.78 12.21 -5.34
C VAL A 151 -3.19 11.78 -6.69
N ARG A 152 -2.78 12.76 -7.53
CA ARG A 152 -2.29 12.49 -8.89
C ARG A 152 -1.03 11.63 -8.96
N ARG A 153 -0.11 11.72 -7.99
CA ARG A 153 1.16 10.97 -8.03
C ARG A 153 0.97 9.45 -8.02
N PHE A 154 -0.14 8.95 -7.49
CA PHE A 154 -0.42 7.52 -7.49
C PHE A 154 -0.63 6.95 -8.90
N TYR A 155 -1.01 7.76 -9.89
CA TYR A 155 -1.04 7.32 -11.29
C TYR A 155 0.38 7.07 -11.84
N ILE A 156 1.34 7.91 -11.44
CA ILE A 156 2.76 7.70 -11.80
C ILE A 156 3.29 6.44 -11.13
N VAL A 157 3.00 6.26 -9.83
CA VAL A 157 3.35 5.03 -9.09
C VAL A 157 2.74 3.80 -9.76
N ALA A 158 1.47 3.85 -10.16
CA ALA A 158 0.80 2.76 -10.86
C ALA A 158 1.50 2.40 -12.18
N GLY A 159 1.83 3.40 -13.01
CA GLY A 159 2.58 3.20 -14.24
C GLY A 159 3.95 2.57 -14.00
N SER A 160 4.70 3.09 -13.02
CA SER A 160 6.02 2.55 -12.65
C SER A 160 5.95 1.09 -12.20
N ILE A 161 4.93 0.70 -11.43
CA ILE A 161 4.73 -0.68 -10.99
C ILE A 161 4.53 -1.61 -12.19
N VAL A 162 3.64 -1.24 -13.12
CA VAL A 162 3.34 -2.06 -14.31
C VAL A 162 4.56 -2.19 -15.22
N ILE A 163 5.29 -1.10 -15.46
CA ILE A 163 6.52 -1.11 -16.25
C ILE A 163 7.54 -2.05 -15.59
N PHE A 164 7.71 -1.96 -14.27
CA PHE A 164 8.67 -2.78 -13.54
C PHE A 164 8.31 -4.27 -13.58
N GLY A 165 7.03 -4.64 -13.44
CA GLY A 165 6.60 -6.02 -13.62
C GLY A 165 6.79 -6.54 -15.04
N GLY A 166 6.58 -5.69 -16.05
CA GLY A 166 6.92 -5.97 -17.45
C GLY A 166 8.40 -6.30 -17.66
N ILE A 167 9.30 -5.50 -17.07
CA ILE A 167 10.74 -5.74 -17.12
C ILE A 167 11.10 -7.08 -16.48
N ILE A 168 10.57 -7.39 -15.29
CA ILE A 168 10.84 -8.68 -14.62
C ILE A 168 10.35 -9.86 -15.44
N SER A 169 9.14 -9.75 -16.01
CA SER A 169 8.58 -10.79 -16.87
C SER A 169 9.40 -11.01 -18.14
N TRP A 170 9.91 -9.93 -18.75
CA TRP A 170 10.84 -10.02 -19.88
C TRP A 170 12.11 -10.79 -19.52
N LEU A 171 12.69 -10.51 -18.34
CA LEU A 171 13.91 -11.18 -17.88
C LEU A 171 13.74 -12.69 -17.66
N ASN A 172 12.50 -13.19 -17.58
CA ASN A 172 12.17 -14.62 -17.47
C ASN A 172 12.98 -15.35 -16.40
N LEU A 173 13.11 -14.74 -15.22
CA LEU A 173 13.81 -15.32 -14.09
C LEU A 173 13.05 -16.57 -13.60
N GLY A 174 13.77 -17.65 -13.31
CA GLY A 174 13.16 -18.89 -12.84
C GLY A 174 12.84 -18.89 -11.33
N GLY A 175 11.90 -19.74 -10.92
CA GLY A 175 11.59 -20.01 -9.52
C GLY A 175 10.86 -18.87 -8.80
N GLY A 176 11.09 -18.73 -7.49
CA GLY A 176 10.39 -17.74 -6.65
C GLY A 176 10.95 -16.31 -6.71
N TYR A 177 12.10 -16.11 -7.34
CA TYR A 177 12.81 -14.82 -7.40
C TYR A 177 12.04 -13.68 -8.09
N PRO A 178 11.32 -13.89 -9.22
CA PRO A 178 10.55 -12.82 -9.86
C PRO A 178 9.61 -12.09 -8.92
N TYR A 179 8.91 -12.84 -8.05
CA TYR A 179 7.93 -12.28 -7.13
C TYR A 179 8.59 -11.50 -5.99
N ILE A 180 9.71 -11.99 -5.46
CA ILE A 180 10.49 -11.30 -4.43
C ILE A 180 11.04 -9.98 -4.98
N ILE A 181 11.65 -10.01 -6.17
CA ILE A 181 12.20 -8.82 -6.84
C ILE A 181 11.09 -7.82 -7.15
N LEU A 182 9.93 -8.29 -7.61
CA LEU A 182 8.76 -7.46 -7.86
C LEU A 182 8.33 -6.73 -6.59
N LEU A 183 8.13 -7.45 -5.47
CA LEU A 183 7.71 -6.83 -4.22
C LEU A 183 8.74 -5.82 -3.70
N ILE A 184 10.03 -6.16 -3.72
CA ILE A 184 11.10 -5.22 -3.33
C ILE A 184 11.03 -3.96 -4.17
N GLY A 185 10.96 -4.07 -5.50
CA GLY A 185 10.92 -2.91 -6.38
C GLY A 185 9.65 -2.07 -6.21
N ILE A 186 8.49 -2.69 -6.00
CA ILE A 186 7.25 -1.95 -5.67
C ILE A 186 7.41 -1.19 -4.36
N GLY A 187 7.97 -1.84 -3.33
CA GLY A 187 8.23 -1.19 -2.06
C GLY A 187 9.20 -0.01 -2.18
N LEU A 188 10.25 -0.14 -2.99
CA LEU A 188 11.18 0.95 -3.31
C LEU A 188 10.50 2.09 -4.08
N ILE A 189 9.67 1.79 -5.08
CA ILE A 189 8.89 2.81 -5.82
C ILE A 189 8.04 3.63 -4.85
N TRP A 190 7.37 2.97 -3.90
CA TRP A 190 6.55 3.64 -2.88
C TRP A 190 7.38 4.48 -1.91
N ILE A 191 8.51 3.96 -1.43
CA ILE A 191 9.43 4.69 -0.55
C ILE A 191 10.00 5.92 -1.25
N VAL A 192 10.44 5.79 -2.49
CA VAL A 192 11.00 6.91 -3.27
C VAL A 192 9.93 7.97 -3.54
N ALA A 193 8.72 7.57 -3.96
CA ALA A 193 7.62 8.50 -4.18
C ALA A 193 7.17 9.22 -2.90
N GLY A 194 7.08 8.48 -1.79
CA GLY A 194 6.73 9.02 -0.48
C GLY A 194 7.84 9.93 0.08
N GLY A 195 9.10 9.52 -0.03
CA GLY A 195 10.27 10.29 0.39
C GLY A 195 10.43 11.59 -0.39
N TRP A 196 10.24 11.56 -1.71
CA TRP A 196 10.21 12.76 -2.54
C TRP A 196 9.09 13.72 -2.10
N THR A 197 7.90 13.18 -1.84
CA THR A 197 6.76 13.97 -1.35
C THR A 197 7.06 14.60 0.01
N LEU A 198 7.64 13.83 0.94
CA LEU A 198 8.01 14.31 2.26
C LEU A 198 9.08 15.41 2.18
N ALA A 199 10.12 15.21 1.36
CA ALA A 199 11.16 16.21 1.16
C ALA A 199 10.60 17.51 0.56
N SER A 200 9.72 17.39 -0.45
CA SER A 200 9.03 18.53 -1.04
C SER A 200 8.13 19.25 -0.02
N TYR A 201 7.40 18.48 0.79
CA TYR A 201 6.51 19.00 1.83
C TYR A 201 7.28 19.80 2.88
N LEU A 202 8.40 19.25 3.37
CA LEU A 202 9.25 19.91 4.37
C LEU A 202 9.93 21.18 3.85
N ARG A 203 10.21 21.25 2.54
CA ARG A 203 10.76 22.46 1.91
C ARG A 203 9.72 23.55 1.71
N GLN A 204 8.46 23.19 1.50
CA GLN A 204 7.36 24.13 1.20
C GLN A 204 6.61 24.59 2.44
N THR A 205 6.73 23.90 3.58
CA THR A 205 5.98 24.19 4.80
C THR A 205 6.91 24.52 5.96
N GLN A 206 6.67 25.66 6.60
CA GLN A 206 7.36 26.06 7.83
C GLN A 206 6.49 25.70 9.05
N PRO A 207 7.08 25.40 10.21
CA PRO A 207 6.33 25.26 11.45
C PRO A 207 5.63 26.57 11.76
N ILE A 208 4.40 26.49 12.27
CA ILE A 208 3.72 27.68 12.78
C ILE A 208 4.54 28.15 14.00
N SER A 209 5.07 29.38 13.95
CA SER A 209 5.72 29.97 15.11
C SER A 209 4.68 30.16 16.20
N GLU A 210 4.87 29.54 17.35
CA GLU A 210 4.14 29.92 18.56
C GLU A 210 4.53 31.36 18.87
N GLU A 211 3.66 32.33 18.57
CA GLU A 211 3.78 33.68 19.14
C GLU A 211 3.66 33.51 20.66
N ILE A 212 4.78 33.67 21.36
CA ILE A 212 4.91 33.68 22.83
C ILE A 212 4.48 35.03 23.36
#